data_AF-A0A8T7DH36-F1
#
_entry.id   AF-A0A8T7DH36-F1
#
_cell.length_a   1.000
_cell.length_b   1.000
_cell.length_c   1.000
_cell.angle_alpha   90.00
_cell.angle_beta   90.00
_cell.angle_gamma   90.00
#
_symmetry.space_group_name_H-M   'P 1'
#
loop_
_entity.id
_entity.type
_entity.pdbx_description
1 polymer ?
#
loop_
_entity_poly.entity_id
_entity_poly.type
_entity_poly.pdbx_seq_one_letter_code
_entity_poly.pdbx_strand_id
1 'polypeptide(L)'
;MDSLFTSEDNFRTAFTEGLKDMLAAEQLGAFILVLANASYDKRLFSEMKSVLKQRFDHWSEYFASADFDENLLAPDDVAVFRGLLELGFDNIRETEKRMAGIWQLQYNPMRAFRPRRNADSKFDSNRLDYDAQLFNFNKPFLKKEIFWEGDFSGHQLRLLYNKFPFADLHGLLVIEPDKEKPQWLTQQDHEFVWQFLSQTGEQMPIGMGYSSLGGYASVNHQHFQTFVSKKKFPVELSCWEHNGGHLQYPLSCRKLFKPDEAWKFIDTLQQSNAAFNLLYRPDEVYCFSRAFQGSYAHAEWTPGFAWSETAGNMTVTSSDDFITLEEADIGRELQRLRR
;
A
#
# COMPACT_ATOMS: atom_id res chain seq x y z
N MET A 1 -21.19 -14.90 3.90
CA MET A 1 -20.13 -13.88 3.89
C MET A 1 -19.42 -14.00 5.22
N ASP A 2 -18.08 -14.09 5.23
CA ASP A 2 -17.32 -14.16 6.48
C ASP A 2 -17.66 -12.95 7.37
N SER A 3 -17.81 -13.18 8.67
CA SER A 3 -18.06 -12.14 9.67
C SER A 3 -17.08 -10.96 9.57
N LEU A 4 -15.86 -11.20 9.08
CA LEU A 4 -14.83 -10.17 8.93
C LEU A 4 -15.28 -8.98 8.07
N PHE A 5 -15.99 -9.21 6.97
CA PHE A 5 -16.35 -8.18 5.98
C PHE A 5 -17.77 -7.62 6.17
N THR A 6 -18.38 -7.87 7.33
CA THR A 6 -19.79 -7.48 7.60
C THR A 6 -19.94 -6.09 8.21
N SER A 7 -18.86 -5.46 8.68
CA SER A 7 -18.86 -4.06 9.11
C SER A 7 -17.43 -3.52 9.25
N GLU A 8 -17.30 -2.19 9.21
CA GLU A 8 -16.02 -1.52 9.50
C GLU A 8 -15.51 -1.83 10.92
N ASP A 9 -16.40 -1.89 11.91
CA ASP A 9 -16.04 -2.16 13.30
C ASP A 9 -15.53 -3.59 13.51
N ASN A 10 -16.16 -4.59 12.88
CA ASN A 10 -15.71 -5.97 12.93
C ASN A 10 -14.31 -6.11 12.31
N PHE A 11 -14.12 -5.52 11.13
CA PHE A 11 -12.83 -5.54 10.44
C PHE A 11 -11.74 -4.85 11.28
N ARG A 12 -12.01 -3.63 11.78
CA ARG A 12 -11.06 -2.86 12.59
C ARG A 12 -10.70 -3.58 13.88
N THR A 13 -11.67 -4.19 14.54
CA THR A 13 -11.45 -4.96 15.77
C THR A 13 -10.57 -6.16 15.49
N ALA A 14 -10.91 -6.98 14.49
CA ALA A 14 -10.10 -8.14 14.10
C ALA A 14 -8.67 -7.74 13.70
N PHE A 15 -8.52 -6.67 12.91
CA PHE A 15 -7.22 -6.14 12.49
C PHE A 15 -6.38 -5.68 13.69
N THR A 16 -7.00 -5.00 14.64
CA THR A 16 -6.32 -4.50 15.85
C THR A 16 -5.89 -5.65 16.76
N GLU A 17 -6.76 -6.62 17.01
CA GLU A 17 -6.44 -7.78 17.85
C GLU A 17 -5.35 -8.64 17.21
N GLY A 18 -5.37 -8.85 15.90
CA GLY A 18 -4.29 -9.57 15.22
C GLY A 18 -2.93 -8.88 15.30
N LEU A 19 -2.89 -7.53 15.30
CA LEU A 19 -1.65 -6.79 15.56
C LEU A 19 -1.15 -6.97 17.00
N LYS A 20 -2.06 -6.98 17.99
CA LYS A 20 -1.71 -7.24 19.40
C LYS A 20 -1.14 -8.64 19.59
N ASP A 21 -1.79 -9.65 19.01
CA ASP A 21 -1.35 -11.04 19.03
C ASP A 21 0.02 -11.20 18.37
N MET A 22 0.25 -10.52 17.24
CA MET A 22 1.53 -10.54 16.53
C MET A 22 2.66 -9.95 17.38
N LEU A 23 2.39 -8.87 18.14
CA LEU A 23 3.35 -8.25 19.04
C LEU A 23 3.75 -9.17 20.22
N ALA A 24 2.88 -10.11 20.59
CA ALA A 24 3.17 -11.11 21.62
C ALA A 24 4.13 -12.21 21.14
N ALA A 25 4.31 -12.41 19.82
CA ALA A 25 5.10 -13.49 19.24
C ALA A 25 6.63 -13.26 19.21
N GLU A 26 7.11 -12.19 19.86
CA GLU A 26 8.53 -11.85 20.09
C GLU A 26 9.45 -11.98 18.88
N GLN A 27 9.01 -11.49 17.72
CA GLN A 27 9.81 -11.46 16.48
C GLN A 27 10.08 -10.03 16.04
N LEU A 28 11.29 -9.76 15.57
CA LEU A 28 11.68 -8.41 15.18
C LEU A 28 10.81 -7.88 14.04
N GLY A 29 10.57 -8.70 13.01
CA GLY A 29 9.71 -8.32 11.88
C GLY A 29 8.27 -8.01 12.29
N ALA A 30 7.72 -8.79 13.22
CA ALA A 30 6.41 -8.55 13.82
C ALA A 30 6.38 -7.24 14.60
N PHE A 31 7.39 -6.97 15.44
CA PHE A 31 7.51 -5.71 16.16
C PHE A 31 7.53 -4.51 15.20
N ILE A 32 8.34 -4.56 14.14
CA ILE A 32 8.43 -3.50 13.13
C ILE A 32 7.07 -3.29 12.44
N LEU A 33 6.41 -4.37 12.03
CA LEU A 33 5.11 -4.32 11.37
C LEU A 33 4.06 -3.67 12.26
N VAL A 34 3.96 -4.11 13.52
CA VAL A 34 3.00 -3.59 14.48
C VAL A 34 3.30 -2.13 14.81
N LEU A 35 4.57 -1.76 15.02
CA LEU A 35 4.97 -0.38 15.24
C LEU A 35 4.59 0.53 14.07
N ALA A 36 4.84 0.09 12.83
CA ALA A 36 4.49 0.83 11.63
C ALA A 36 2.98 1.02 11.49
N ASN A 37 2.18 -0.03 11.74
CA ASN A 37 0.72 0.05 11.73
C ASN A 37 0.17 0.93 12.86
N ALA A 38 0.68 0.77 14.08
CA ALA A 38 0.29 1.59 15.21
C ALA A 38 0.60 3.07 14.95
N SER A 39 1.81 3.41 14.48
CA SER A 39 2.18 4.81 14.17
C SER A 39 1.33 5.47 13.08
N TYR A 40 0.62 4.69 12.26
CA TYR A 40 -0.30 5.25 11.25
C TYR A 40 -1.69 5.60 11.85
N ASP A 41 -2.13 4.89 12.89
CA ASP A 41 -3.40 5.12 13.59
C ASP A 41 -3.15 5.69 14.99
N LYS A 42 -3.49 6.97 15.17
CA LYS A 42 -3.35 7.69 16.45
C LYS A 42 -3.93 6.95 17.67
N ARG A 43 -5.10 6.34 17.52
CA ARG A 43 -5.76 5.64 18.62
C ARG A 43 -4.98 4.38 18.97
N LEU A 44 -4.62 3.60 17.94
CA LEU A 44 -3.84 2.39 18.11
C LEU A 44 -2.46 2.68 18.71
N PHE A 45 -1.78 3.73 18.23
CA PHE A 45 -0.49 4.15 18.78
C PHE A 45 -0.61 4.49 20.26
N SER A 46 -1.60 5.30 20.63
CA SER A 46 -1.80 5.69 22.04
C SER A 46 -2.11 4.48 22.93
N GLU A 47 -2.87 3.51 22.43
CA GLU A 47 -3.22 2.29 23.17
C GLU A 47 -2.00 1.36 23.35
N MET A 48 -1.19 1.20 22.31
CA MET A 48 -0.08 0.23 22.29
C MET A 48 1.26 0.84 22.71
N LYS A 49 1.37 2.16 22.93
CA LYS A 49 2.64 2.87 23.13
C LYS A 49 3.52 2.25 24.21
N SER A 50 2.95 1.89 25.36
CA SER A 50 3.70 1.33 26.49
C SER A 50 4.28 -0.05 26.17
N VAL A 51 3.48 -0.94 25.58
CA VAL A 51 3.93 -2.28 25.18
C VAL A 51 4.94 -2.20 24.03
N LEU A 52 4.71 -1.31 23.05
CA LEU A 52 5.66 -1.05 21.98
C LEU A 52 7.01 -0.56 22.52
N LYS A 53 7.01 0.33 23.53
CA LYS A 53 8.24 0.80 24.19
C LYS A 53 8.98 -0.37 24.86
N GLN A 54 8.28 -1.20 25.62
CA GLN A 54 8.87 -2.37 26.27
C GLN A 54 9.50 -3.33 25.24
N ARG A 55 8.81 -3.56 24.11
CA ARG A 55 9.33 -4.38 23.02
C ARG A 55 10.53 -3.75 22.33
N PHE A 56 10.52 -2.43 22.12
CA PHE A 56 11.68 -1.71 21.61
C PHE A 56 12.89 -1.84 22.53
N ASP A 57 12.70 -1.68 23.85
CA ASP A 57 13.78 -1.79 24.84
C ASP A 57 14.37 -3.20 24.86
N HIS A 58 13.52 -4.22 24.84
CA HIS A 58 13.95 -5.61 24.74
C HIS A 58 14.81 -5.87 23.50
N TRP A 59 14.38 -5.40 22.32
CA TRP A 59 15.19 -5.54 21.10
C TRP A 59 16.47 -4.71 21.14
N SER A 60 16.44 -3.54 21.79
CA SER A 60 17.62 -2.69 21.97
C SER A 60 18.67 -3.38 22.84
N GLU A 61 18.24 -4.02 23.93
CA GLU A 61 19.09 -4.83 24.79
C GLU A 61 19.67 -6.04 24.04
N TYR A 62 18.85 -6.74 23.25
CA TYR A 62 19.33 -7.86 22.43
C TYR A 62 20.40 -7.41 21.43
N PHE A 63 20.18 -6.30 20.70
CA PHE A 63 21.15 -5.75 19.75
C PHE A 63 22.46 -5.28 20.40
N ALA A 64 22.42 -4.89 21.68
CA ALA A 64 23.60 -4.49 22.45
C ALA A 64 24.31 -5.68 23.15
N SER A 65 23.69 -6.86 23.16
CA SER A 65 24.19 -8.04 23.86
C SER A 65 25.33 -8.73 23.10
N ALA A 66 26.16 -9.48 23.83
CA ALA A 66 27.20 -10.33 23.24
C ALA A 66 26.62 -11.51 22.43
N ASP A 67 25.34 -11.83 22.64
CA ASP A 67 24.63 -12.94 21.98
C ASP A 67 23.89 -12.48 20.70
N PHE A 68 24.03 -11.21 20.30
CA PHE A 68 23.46 -10.72 19.06
C PHE A 68 24.10 -11.42 17.86
N ASP A 69 23.29 -12.10 17.06
CA ASP A 69 23.69 -12.66 15.77
C ASP A 69 22.74 -12.17 14.68
N GLU A 70 23.24 -11.27 13.84
CA GLU A 70 22.47 -10.71 12.74
C GLU A 70 22.03 -11.76 11.71
N ASN A 71 22.70 -12.91 11.63
CA ASN A 71 22.37 -13.98 10.69
C ASN A 71 21.10 -14.74 11.09
N LEU A 72 20.64 -14.60 12.34
CA LEU A 72 19.40 -15.21 12.82
C LEU A 72 18.15 -14.37 12.49
N LEU A 73 18.34 -13.16 11.96
CA LEU A 73 17.28 -12.21 11.66
C LEU A 73 17.23 -11.91 10.15
N ALA A 74 16.09 -11.42 9.68
CA ALA A 74 15.97 -10.97 8.29
C ALA A 74 16.81 -9.69 8.09
N PRO A 75 17.70 -9.61 7.08
CA PRO A 75 18.58 -8.46 6.88
C PRO A 75 17.85 -7.11 6.78
N ASP A 76 16.70 -7.10 6.10
CA ASP A 76 15.85 -5.91 5.98
C ASP A 76 15.32 -5.44 7.35
N ASP A 77 14.97 -6.38 8.24
CA ASP A 77 14.45 -6.05 9.57
C ASP A 77 15.56 -5.55 10.49
N VAL A 78 16.77 -6.11 10.37
CA VAL A 78 17.96 -5.61 11.07
C VAL A 78 18.28 -4.17 10.64
N ALA A 79 18.26 -3.88 9.33
CA ALA A 79 18.51 -2.55 8.79
C ALA A 79 17.47 -1.53 9.29
N VAL A 80 16.18 -1.89 9.25
CA VAL A 80 15.09 -1.06 9.79
C VAL A 80 15.31 -0.80 11.27
N PHE A 81 15.59 -1.83 12.07
CA PHE A 81 15.73 -1.67 13.51
C PHE A 81 16.95 -0.85 13.90
N ARG A 82 18.08 -0.97 13.18
CA ARG A 82 19.22 -0.05 13.35
C ARG A 82 18.83 1.41 13.13
N GLY A 83 18.05 1.70 12.10
CA GLY A 83 17.49 3.05 11.89
C GLY A 83 16.56 3.51 13.03
N LEU A 84 15.78 2.60 13.61
CA LEU A 84 14.95 2.90 14.78
C LEU A 84 15.78 3.15 16.05
N LEU A 85 16.91 2.46 16.23
CA LEU A 85 17.85 2.72 17.34
C LEU A 85 18.46 4.12 17.23
N GLU A 86 18.85 4.54 16.02
CA GLU A 86 19.37 5.89 15.76
C GLU A 86 18.32 6.97 15.99
N LEU A 87 17.07 6.73 15.57
CA LEU A 87 15.97 7.65 15.80
C LEU A 87 15.62 7.73 17.29
N GLY A 88 15.62 6.60 17.99
CA GLY A 88 15.13 6.46 19.36
C GLY A 88 13.60 6.43 19.44
N PHE A 89 13.06 5.56 20.30
CA PHE A 89 11.61 5.33 20.38
C PHE A 89 10.79 6.60 20.64
N ASP A 90 11.27 7.49 21.51
CA ASP A 90 10.53 8.71 21.88
C ASP A 90 10.37 9.71 20.72
N ASN A 91 11.19 9.57 19.67
CA ASN A 91 11.11 10.37 18.45
C ASN A 91 10.24 9.70 17.36
N ILE A 92 9.72 8.50 17.59
CA ILE A 92 8.75 7.88 16.69
C ILE A 92 7.41 8.62 16.85
N ARG A 93 6.98 9.25 15.77
CA ARG A 93 5.76 10.05 15.71
C ARG A 93 4.66 9.33 14.94
N GLU A 94 3.44 9.72 15.25
CA GLU A 94 2.27 9.38 14.46
C GLU A 94 2.40 9.96 13.03
N THR A 95 1.76 9.32 12.06
CA THR A 95 1.67 9.86 10.69
C THR A 95 0.92 11.19 10.71
N GLU A 96 1.61 12.27 10.35
CA GLU A 96 1.01 13.61 10.24
C GLU A 96 0.36 13.78 8.87
N LYS A 97 -0.74 14.54 8.81
CA LYS A 97 -1.53 14.73 7.58
C LYS A 97 -1.88 16.20 7.40
N ARG A 98 -1.79 16.69 6.16
CA ARG A 98 -2.31 18.01 5.78
C ARG A 98 -2.78 18.01 4.33
N MET A 99 -3.39 19.12 3.93
CA MET A 99 -3.68 19.41 2.53
C MET A 99 -2.60 20.34 1.96
N ALA A 100 -2.20 20.12 0.71
CA ALA A 100 -1.48 21.09 -0.11
C ALA A 100 -2.40 21.48 -1.28
N GLY A 101 -3.21 22.52 -1.07
CA GLY A 101 -4.35 22.80 -1.94
C GLY A 101 -5.35 21.64 -1.90
N ILE A 102 -5.57 21.00 -3.06
CA ILE A 102 -6.46 19.84 -3.18
C ILE A 102 -5.78 18.49 -2.91
N TRP A 103 -4.45 18.44 -2.82
CA TRP A 103 -3.70 17.20 -2.61
C TRP A 103 -3.63 16.82 -1.14
N GLN A 104 -3.68 15.51 -0.87
CA GLN A 104 -3.47 14.97 0.47
C GLN A 104 -1.98 14.70 0.64
N LEU A 105 -1.38 15.21 1.72
CA LEU A 105 0.00 14.91 2.10
C LEU A 105 0.00 14.19 3.43
N GLN A 106 0.82 13.15 3.51
CA GLN A 106 1.13 12.45 4.75
C GLN A 106 2.64 12.42 4.97
N TYR A 107 3.06 12.80 6.18
CA TYR A 107 4.42 12.56 6.67
C TYR A 107 4.42 11.28 7.48
N ASN A 108 5.07 10.24 6.94
CA ASN A 108 5.12 8.92 7.56
C ASN A 108 6.58 8.54 7.83
N PRO A 109 7.08 8.77 9.06
CA PRO A 109 8.48 8.50 9.40
C PRO A 109 8.82 7.01 9.32
N MET A 110 7.88 6.13 9.66
CA MET A 110 8.11 4.68 9.58
C MET A 110 8.33 4.20 8.13
N ARG A 111 7.70 4.85 7.15
CA ARG A 111 7.92 4.54 5.73
C ARG A 111 9.31 4.91 5.23
N ALA A 112 10.03 5.81 5.90
CA ALA A 112 11.41 6.16 5.56
C ALA A 112 12.36 4.96 5.69
N PHE A 113 12.08 4.05 6.62
CA PHE A 113 12.87 2.84 6.86
C PHE A 113 12.54 1.70 5.91
N ARG A 114 11.47 1.82 5.09
CA ARG A 114 11.08 0.76 4.15
C ARG A 114 12.26 0.45 3.21
N PRO A 115 12.71 -0.81 3.09
CA PRO A 115 13.74 -1.18 2.15
C PRO A 115 13.38 -0.72 0.73
N ARG A 116 14.31 -0.02 0.07
CA ARG A 116 14.14 0.49 -1.31
C ARG A 116 14.27 -0.65 -2.32
N ARG A 117 13.37 -1.62 -2.27
CA ARG A 117 13.31 -2.69 -3.26
C ARG A 117 12.84 -2.11 -4.59
N ASN A 118 13.64 -2.30 -5.64
CA ASN A 118 13.36 -1.87 -7.01
C ASN A 118 13.15 -0.37 -7.22
N ALA A 119 13.44 0.52 -6.26
CA ALA A 119 13.14 1.96 -6.40
C ALA A 119 13.82 2.58 -7.64
N ASP A 120 15.07 2.18 -7.88
CA ASP A 120 15.89 2.63 -9.01
C ASP A 120 15.78 1.70 -10.24
N SER A 121 14.95 0.66 -10.18
CA SER A 121 14.77 -0.26 -11.30
C SER A 121 14.11 0.46 -12.46
N LYS A 122 14.74 0.37 -13.63
CA LYS A 122 14.17 0.82 -14.90
C LYS A 122 13.34 -0.30 -15.49
N PHE A 123 12.08 0.01 -15.77
CA PHE A 123 11.17 -0.90 -16.48
C PHE A 123 10.90 -0.36 -17.87
N ASP A 124 10.92 -1.25 -18.84
CA ASP A 124 10.47 -1.03 -20.22
C ASP A 124 9.34 -2.01 -20.61
N SER A 125 8.98 -2.93 -19.70
CA SER A 125 7.91 -3.90 -19.83
C SER A 125 6.97 -3.87 -18.62
N ASN A 126 5.67 -3.97 -18.87
CA ASN A 126 4.64 -4.15 -17.84
C ASN A 126 4.34 -5.64 -17.54
N ARG A 127 5.16 -6.56 -18.07
CA ARG A 127 5.00 -8.00 -17.89
C ARG A 127 6.32 -8.68 -17.55
N LEU A 128 6.26 -9.56 -16.57
CA LEU A 128 7.31 -10.50 -16.20
C LEU A 128 6.64 -11.77 -15.66
N ASP A 129 7.13 -12.94 -16.04
CA ASP A 129 6.61 -14.20 -15.52
C ASP A 129 6.88 -14.34 -14.01
N TYR A 130 6.04 -15.09 -13.32
CA TYR A 130 6.22 -15.34 -11.89
C TYR A 130 7.51 -16.11 -11.64
N ASP A 131 8.22 -15.76 -10.57
CA ASP A 131 9.43 -16.44 -10.13
C ASP A 131 9.32 -16.75 -8.63
N ALA A 132 9.26 -18.04 -8.31
CA ALA A 132 9.16 -18.55 -6.94
C ALA A 132 10.41 -18.23 -6.09
N GLN A 133 11.56 -17.95 -6.72
CA GLN A 133 12.80 -17.60 -6.01
C GLN A 133 12.75 -16.16 -5.50
N LEU A 134 12.18 -15.24 -6.28
CA LEU A 134 11.97 -13.85 -5.87
C LEU A 134 11.00 -13.75 -4.68
N PHE A 135 10.96 -12.56 -4.06
CA PHE A 135 10.00 -12.29 -2.99
C PHE A 135 8.57 -12.47 -3.51
N ASN A 136 7.75 -13.21 -2.77
CA ASN A 136 6.35 -13.46 -3.09
C ASN A 136 5.55 -13.73 -1.80
N PHE A 137 4.23 -13.63 -1.87
CA PHE A 137 3.36 -13.79 -0.68
C PHE A 137 3.13 -15.24 -0.22
N ASN A 138 3.76 -16.23 -0.88
CA ASN A 138 3.75 -17.64 -0.47
C ASN A 138 4.96 -18.01 0.41
N LYS A 139 5.90 -17.08 0.63
CA LYS A 139 7.09 -17.36 1.44
C LYS A 139 6.68 -17.76 2.86
N PRO A 140 7.21 -18.87 3.42
CA PRO A 140 6.78 -19.39 4.73
C PRO A 140 6.88 -18.39 5.89
N PHE A 141 7.86 -17.48 5.84
CA PHE A 141 8.05 -16.48 6.89
C PHE A 141 6.90 -15.45 6.95
N LEU A 142 6.13 -15.26 5.87
CA LEU A 142 4.98 -14.35 5.83
C LEU A 142 3.72 -14.93 6.45
N LYS A 143 3.69 -16.23 6.82
CA LYS A 143 2.50 -16.87 7.42
C LYS A 143 1.99 -16.15 8.66
N LYS A 144 2.90 -15.55 9.43
CA LYS A 144 2.57 -14.79 10.65
C LYS A 144 2.01 -13.39 10.36
N GLU A 145 2.21 -12.88 9.14
CA GLU A 145 1.71 -11.59 8.68
C GLU A 145 0.35 -11.73 7.96
N ILE A 146 -0.20 -12.95 7.89
CA ILE A 146 -1.54 -13.21 7.36
C ILE A 146 -2.56 -12.68 8.37
N PHE A 147 -3.37 -11.73 7.91
CA PHE A 147 -4.50 -11.22 8.66
C PHE A 147 -5.70 -12.15 8.55
N TRP A 148 -5.99 -12.63 7.35
CA TRP A 148 -7.12 -13.52 7.09
C TRP A 148 -6.86 -14.38 5.85
N GLU A 149 -7.33 -15.62 5.88
CA GLU A 149 -7.36 -16.55 4.75
C GLU A 149 -8.70 -17.26 4.71
N GLY A 150 -9.28 -17.41 3.51
CA GLY A 150 -10.55 -18.09 3.35
C GLY A 150 -11.09 -18.07 1.93
N ASP A 151 -12.22 -18.75 1.75
CA ASP A 151 -12.98 -18.71 0.50
C ASP A 151 -13.87 -17.45 0.45
N PHE A 152 -13.85 -16.77 -0.69
CA PHE A 152 -14.85 -15.77 -1.01
C PHE A 152 -15.36 -16.01 -2.43
N SER A 153 -16.65 -16.33 -2.55
CA SER A 153 -17.31 -16.60 -3.84
C SER A 153 -16.56 -17.65 -4.70
N GLY A 154 -16.00 -18.69 -4.06
CA GLY A 154 -15.28 -19.76 -4.76
C GLY A 154 -13.81 -19.47 -5.07
N HIS A 155 -13.29 -18.32 -4.64
CA HIS A 155 -11.87 -17.98 -4.75
C HIS A 155 -11.20 -18.05 -3.38
N GLN A 156 -10.09 -18.77 -3.31
CA GLN A 156 -9.23 -18.76 -2.12
C GLN A 156 -8.49 -17.43 -2.05
N LEU A 157 -8.60 -16.74 -0.92
CA LEU A 157 -8.00 -15.43 -0.71
C LEU A 157 -7.01 -15.49 0.45
N ARG A 158 -5.95 -14.71 0.34
CA ARG A 158 -5.06 -14.37 1.45
C ARG A 158 -4.98 -12.86 1.59
N LEU A 159 -5.33 -12.36 2.75
CA LEU A 159 -5.17 -10.95 3.13
C LEU A 159 -4.04 -10.87 4.17
N LEU A 160 -2.98 -10.15 3.83
CA LEU A 160 -1.85 -9.90 4.73
C LEU A 160 -1.91 -8.46 5.28
N TYR A 161 -1.32 -8.24 6.45
CA TYR A 161 -0.99 -6.89 6.90
C TYR A 161 0.05 -6.26 5.97
N ASN A 162 -0.11 -4.98 5.64
CA ASN A 162 0.99 -4.26 5.02
C ASN A 162 2.01 -3.83 6.09
N LYS A 163 3.27 -4.21 5.91
CA LYS A 163 4.36 -3.89 6.84
C LYS A 163 4.64 -2.39 6.98
N PHE A 164 4.43 -1.61 5.92
CA PHE A 164 4.67 -0.16 5.90
C PHE A 164 3.43 0.56 5.36
N PRO A 165 2.37 0.69 6.18
CA PRO A 165 1.09 1.19 5.73
C PRO A 165 1.14 2.69 5.40
N PHE A 166 0.31 3.09 4.44
CA PHE A 166 0.09 4.50 4.05
C PHE A 166 -1.42 4.79 3.83
N ALA A 167 -2.26 3.82 4.19
CA ALA A 167 -3.70 3.86 4.11
C ALA A 167 -4.28 3.27 5.41
N ASP A 168 -5.52 3.62 5.74
CA ASP A 168 -6.17 3.09 6.95
C ASP A 168 -6.52 1.61 6.76
N LEU A 169 -6.22 0.80 7.77
CA LEU A 169 -6.40 -0.66 7.75
C LEU A 169 -5.80 -1.31 6.50
N HIS A 170 -4.58 -0.91 6.15
CA HIS A 170 -3.92 -1.27 4.91
C HIS A 170 -3.51 -2.75 4.88
N GLY A 171 -4.08 -3.49 3.93
CA GLY A 171 -3.72 -4.88 3.69
C GLY A 171 -3.22 -5.15 2.27
N LEU A 172 -2.79 -6.39 2.06
CA LEU A 172 -2.35 -6.94 0.79
C LEU A 172 -3.22 -8.15 0.47
N LEU A 173 -4.14 -8.01 -0.48
CA LEU A 173 -5.04 -9.08 -0.91
C LEU A 173 -4.42 -9.83 -2.10
N VAL A 174 -4.22 -11.14 -1.92
CA VAL A 174 -3.76 -12.07 -2.94
C VAL A 174 -4.91 -13.01 -3.27
N ILE A 175 -5.29 -13.04 -4.55
CA ILE A 175 -6.36 -13.91 -5.07
C ILE A 175 -5.72 -15.20 -5.57
N GLU A 176 -6.17 -16.32 -5.04
CA GLU A 176 -5.73 -17.67 -5.38
C GLU A 176 -4.20 -17.78 -5.29
N PRO A 177 -3.61 -17.59 -4.09
CA PRO A 177 -2.16 -17.52 -3.90
C PRO A 177 -1.41 -18.72 -4.47
N ASP A 178 -2.02 -19.91 -4.47
CA ASP A 178 -1.43 -21.14 -4.99
C ASP A 178 -1.36 -21.20 -6.53
N LYS A 179 -2.06 -20.30 -7.24
CA LYS A 179 -1.95 -20.15 -8.69
C LYS A 179 -0.72 -19.34 -9.12
N GLU A 180 -0.01 -18.73 -8.17
CA GLU A 180 1.27 -18.06 -8.40
C GLU A 180 1.24 -17.06 -9.57
N LYS A 181 0.16 -16.26 -9.64
CA LYS A 181 -0.06 -15.32 -10.74
C LYS A 181 1.01 -14.22 -10.71
N PRO A 182 1.67 -13.88 -11.84
CA PRO A 182 2.54 -12.70 -11.90
C PRO A 182 1.72 -11.41 -11.68
N GLN A 183 2.38 -10.26 -11.49
CA GLN A 183 1.71 -8.95 -11.36
C GLN A 183 1.16 -8.47 -12.71
N TRP A 184 0.21 -9.22 -13.24
CA TRP A 184 -0.49 -9.06 -14.50
C TRP A 184 -1.97 -9.35 -14.26
N LEU A 185 -2.87 -8.45 -14.66
CA LEU A 185 -4.30 -8.60 -14.36
C LEU A 185 -4.99 -9.43 -15.45
N THR A 186 -5.86 -10.36 -15.05
CA THR A 186 -6.77 -11.06 -15.97
C THR A 186 -8.19 -10.51 -15.86
N GLN A 187 -9.03 -10.81 -16.86
CA GLN A 187 -10.45 -10.43 -16.82
C GLN A 187 -11.14 -11.00 -15.59
N GLN A 188 -10.88 -12.27 -15.29
CA GLN A 188 -11.46 -12.97 -14.15
C GLN A 188 -11.08 -12.28 -12.82
N ASP A 189 -9.82 -11.86 -12.67
CA ASP A 189 -9.36 -11.17 -11.46
C ASP A 189 -10.00 -9.78 -11.33
N HIS A 190 -10.14 -9.06 -12.45
CA HIS A 190 -10.82 -7.76 -12.48
C HIS A 190 -12.30 -7.89 -12.09
N GLU A 191 -13.02 -8.83 -12.69
CA GLU A 191 -14.42 -9.11 -12.40
C GLU A 191 -14.62 -9.55 -10.95
N PHE A 192 -13.72 -10.40 -10.43
CA PHE A 192 -13.70 -10.79 -9.03
C PHE A 192 -13.56 -9.59 -8.11
N VAL A 193 -12.58 -8.72 -8.33
CA VAL A 193 -12.37 -7.52 -7.48
C VAL A 193 -13.58 -6.60 -7.53
N TRP A 194 -14.17 -6.42 -8.71
CA TRP A 194 -15.40 -5.64 -8.88
C TRP A 194 -16.53 -6.22 -8.02
N GLN A 195 -16.78 -7.53 -8.14
CA GLN A 195 -17.82 -8.22 -7.39
C GLN A 195 -17.56 -8.18 -5.87
N PHE A 196 -16.31 -8.42 -5.45
CA PHE A 196 -15.91 -8.36 -4.05
C PHE A 196 -16.23 -6.99 -3.46
N LEU A 197 -15.84 -5.90 -4.13
CA LEU A 197 -16.07 -4.54 -3.66
C LEU A 197 -17.54 -4.14 -3.72
N SER A 198 -18.30 -4.62 -4.71
CA SER A 198 -19.74 -4.38 -4.77
C SER A 198 -20.46 -5.00 -3.56
N GLN A 199 -20.08 -6.23 -3.18
CA GLN A 199 -20.69 -6.93 -2.05
C GLN A 199 -20.24 -6.40 -0.67
N THR A 200 -18.95 -6.12 -0.52
CA THR A 200 -18.38 -5.68 0.77
C THR A 200 -18.53 -4.18 1.00
N GLY A 201 -18.58 -3.40 -0.08
CA GLY A 201 -18.76 -1.95 -0.08
C GLY A 201 -20.09 -1.49 0.52
N GLU A 202 -21.12 -2.34 0.48
CA GLU A 202 -22.41 -2.09 1.14
C GLU A 202 -22.28 -2.07 2.68
N GLN A 203 -21.32 -2.82 3.23
CA GLN A 203 -21.17 -3.03 4.67
C GLN A 203 -20.04 -2.19 5.27
N MET A 204 -19.00 -1.89 4.49
CA MET A 204 -17.85 -1.11 4.93
C MET A 204 -17.21 -0.34 3.76
N PRO A 205 -16.56 0.80 4.02
CA PRO A 205 -16.03 1.66 2.98
C PRO A 205 -14.67 1.17 2.45
N ILE A 206 -14.62 -0.09 2.02
CA ILE A 206 -13.42 -0.73 1.49
C ILE A 206 -13.14 -0.29 0.05
N GLY A 207 -11.86 -0.14 -0.28
CA GLY A 207 -11.38 0.04 -1.65
C GLY A 207 -10.10 -0.75 -1.89
N MET A 208 -9.68 -0.78 -3.15
CA MET A 208 -8.45 -1.46 -3.56
C MET A 208 -7.62 -0.62 -4.51
N GLY A 209 -6.32 -0.58 -4.27
CA GLY A 209 -5.32 -0.07 -5.20
C GLY A 209 -4.62 -1.20 -5.94
N TYR A 210 -4.31 -0.98 -7.20
CA TYR A 210 -3.45 -1.87 -7.98
C TYR A 210 -2.37 -1.06 -8.70
N SER A 211 -1.16 -1.61 -8.73
CA SER A 211 -0.05 -1.10 -9.53
C SER A 211 0.35 -2.19 -10.51
N SER A 212 0.45 -1.87 -11.80
CA SER A 212 1.04 -2.81 -12.77
C SER A 212 2.54 -2.99 -12.50
N LEU A 213 3.17 -4.01 -13.09
CA LEU A 213 4.62 -4.02 -13.20
C LEU A 213 5.09 -2.76 -13.96
N GLY A 214 6.19 -2.15 -13.49
CA GLY A 214 6.63 -0.83 -13.96
C GLY A 214 5.72 0.33 -13.53
N GLY A 215 4.56 0.03 -12.93
CA GLY A 215 3.57 0.88 -12.27
C GLY A 215 3.87 1.22 -10.81
N TYR A 216 5.12 1.07 -10.35
CA TYR A 216 5.49 1.02 -8.93
C TYR A 216 4.87 -0.16 -8.15
N ALA A 217 4.63 -1.29 -8.81
CA ALA A 217 4.46 -2.55 -8.10
C ALA A 217 5.79 -3.03 -7.53
N SER A 218 5.86 -3.32 -6.23
CA SER A 218 7.11 -3.75 -5.58
C SER A 218 7.36 -5.25 -5.62
N VAL A 219 6.38 -6.06 -6.00
CA VAL A 219 6.42 -7.53 -5.95
C VAL A 219 5.80 -8.09 -7.23
N ASN A 220 6.45 -9.09 -7.85
CA ASN A 220 5.91 -9.77 -9.02
C ASN A 220 5.07 -11.01 -8.63
N HIS A 221 4.08 -10.80 -7.77
CA HIS A 221 3.04 -11.77 -7.42
C HIS A 221 1.75 -10.96 -7.30
N GLN A 222 0.75 -11.27 -8.12
CA GLN A 222 -0.50 -10.52 -8.23
C GLN A 222 -1.10 -10.22 -6.86
N HIS A 223 -1.20 -8.94 -6.54
CA HIS A 223 -1.82 -8.48 -5.31
C HIS A 223 -2.48 -7.12 -5.49
N PHE A 224 -3.46 -6.88 -4.62
CA PHE A 224 -4.17 -5.62 -4.47
C PHE A 224 -3.87 -5.04 -3.09
N GLN A 225 -3.75 -3.73 -3.01
CA GLN A 225 -3.58 -3.02 -1.75
C GLN A 225 -4.95 -2.59 -1.25
N THR A 226 -5.42 -3.17 -0.14
CA THR A 226 -6.74 -2.86 0.42
C THR A 226 -6.65 -1.68 1.39
N PHE A 227 -7.73 -0.92 1.52
CA PHE A 227 -7.85 0.11 2.53
C PHE A 227 -9.32 0.30 2.92
N VAL A 228 -9.58 0.87 4.10
CA VAL A 228 -10.93 1.15 4.60
C VAL A 228 -11.06 2.64 4.86
N SER A 229 -11.83 3.36 4.03
CA SER A 229 -11.99 4.81 4.18
C SER A 229 -13.18 5.35 3.40
N LYS A 230 -14.04 6.11 4.11
CA LYS A 230 -15.09 6.95 3.51
C LYS A 230 -14.53 8.23 2.88
N LYS A 231 -13.29 8.60 3.20
CA LYS A 231 -12.66 9.81 2.66
C LYS A 231 -12.34 9.58 1.19
N LYS A 232 -12.69 10.58 0.39
CA LYS A 232 -12.33 10.67 -1.02
C LYS A 232 -10.84 10.97 -1.15
N PHE A 233 -10.18 10.30 -2.09
CA PHE A 233 -8.91 10.73 -2.65
C PHE A 233 -9.12 11.97 -3.53
N PRO A 234 -8.08 12.81 -3.73
CA PRO A 234 -8.21 14.00 -4.57
C PRO A 234 -8.71 13.71 -5.98
N VAL A 235 -8.34 12.58 -6.59
CA VAL A 235 -8.89 12.16 -7.90
C VAL A 235 -10.42 12.01 -7.91
N GLU A 236 -11.05 11.78 -6.76
CA GLU A 236 -12.51 11.58 -6.64
C GLU A 236 -13.29 12.89 -6.43
N LEU A 237 -12.59 14.04 -6.42
CA LEU A 237 -13.21 15.37 -6.27
C LEU A 237 -14.00 15.77 -7.53
N SER A 238 -15.14 16.43 -7.32
CA SER A 238 -16.08 16.82 -8.39
C SER A 238 -15.55 17.92 -9.33
N CYS A 239 -14.43 18.55 -9.00
CA CYS A 239 -13.83 19.56 -9.86
C CYS A 239 -13.22 18.97 -11.15
N TRP A 240 -12.90 17.67 -11.16
CA TRP A 240 -12.27 17.02 -12.29
C TRP A 240 -13.25 16.66 -13.41
N GLU A 241 -12.82 16.79 -14.66
CA GLU A 241 -13.60 16.46 -15.86
C GLU A 241 -14.15 15.02 -15.83
N HIS A 242 -13.35 14.03 -15.39
CA HIS A 242 -13.80 12.64 -15.27
C HIS A 242 -14.85 12.41 -14.17
N ASN A 243 -15.11 13.43 -13.34
CA ASN A 243 -16.19 13.47 -12.35
C ASN A 243 -17.28 14.50 -12.71
N GLY A 244 -17.30 15.02 -13.94
CA GLY A 244 -18.28 16.01 -14.41
C GLY A 244 -17.92 17.47 -14.10
N GLY A 245 -16.70 17.72 -13.62
CA GLY A 245 -16.15 19.06 -13.42
C GLY A 245 -15.53 19.65 -14.69
N HIS A 246 -14.69 20.67 -14.50
CA HIS A 246 -14.08 21.47 -15.59
C HIS A 246 -12.55 21.53 -15.52
N LEU A 247 -11.94 20.91 -14.52
CA LEU A 247 -10.49 20.83 -14.39
C LEU A 247 -9.98 19.50 -14.93
N GLN A 248 -8.87 19.54 -15.65
CA GLN A 248 -8.19 18.32 -16.08
C GLN A 248 -7.31 17.79 -14.95
N TYR A 249 -7.43 16.49 -14.67
CA TYR A 249 -6.50 15.85 -13.75
C TYR A 249 -5.07 15.93 -14.31
N PRO A 250 -4.05 16.24 -13.49
CA PRO A 250 -2.67 16.39 -13.96
C PRO A 250 -2.09 15.13 -14.61
N LEU A 251 -2.58 13.94 -14.27
CA LEU A 251 -2.22 12.67 -14.90
C LEU A 251 -3.37 12.15 -15.77
N SER A 252 -3.08 11.39 -16.83
CA SER A 252 -4.10 10.74 -17.66
C SER A 252 -4.93 9.76 -16.82
N CYS A 253 -6.17 10.15 -16.51
CA CYS A 253 -7.09 9.37 -15.68
C CYS A 253 -8.40 9.12 -16.45
N ARG A 254 -8.91 7.90 -16.35
CA ARG A 254 -10.26 7.55 -16.83
C ARG A 254 -11.05 6.92 -15.69
N LYS A 255 -12.25 7.45 -15.44
CA LYS A 255 -13.23 6.85 -14.53
C LYS A 255 -14.20 5.97 -15.31
N LEU A 256 -14.42 4.74 -14.84
CA LEU A 256 -15.25 3.73 -15.49
C LEU A 256 -16.22 3.11 -14.47
N PHE A 257 -17.45 2.83 -14.91
CA PHE A 257 -18.57 2.39 -14.06
C PHE A 257 -19.13 1.01 -14.42
N LYS A 258 -18.58 0.37 -15.46
CA LYS A 258 -18.99 -0.97 -15.88
C LYS A 258 -17.77 -1.89 -15.96
N PRO A 259 -17.85 -3.11 -15.43
CA PRO A 259 -16.71 -4.04 -15.41
C PRO A 259 -16.19 -4.34 -16.82
N ASP A 260 -17.07 -4.64 -17.78
CA ASP A 260 -16.65 -4.96 -19.15
C ASP A 260 -15.93 -3.81 -19.86
N GLU A 261 -16.39 -2.57 -19.65
CA GLU A 261 -15.77 -1.38 -20.23
C GLU A 261 -14.43 -1.08 -19.55
N ALA A 262 -14.37 -1.27 -18.23
CA ALA A 262 -13.14 -1.09 -17.46
C ALA A 262 -12.09 -2.12 -17.86
N TRP A 263 -12.47 -3.40 -17.96
CA TRP A 263 -11.58 -4.46 -18.41
C TRP A 263 -11.03 -4.20 -19.80
N LYS A 264 -11.87 -3.85 -20.79
CA LYS A 264 -11.41 -3.51 -22.15
C LYS A 264 -10.35 -2.40 -22.14
N PHE A 265 -10.52 -1.39 -21.30
CA PHE A 265 -9.55 -0.31 -21.15
C PHE A 265 -8.25 -0.80 -20.51
N ILE A 266 -8.33 -1.57 -19.42
CA ILE A 266 -7.16 -2.13 -18.73
C ILE A 266 -6.39 -3.07 -19.64
N ASP A 267 -7.08 -3.97 -20.35
CA ASP A 267 -6.44 -4.88 -21.29
C ASP A 267 -5.76 -4.12 -22.43
N THR A 268 -6.36 -3.03 -22.95
CA THR A 268 -5.69 -2.15 -23.92
C THR A 268 -4.38 -1.57 -23.37
N LEU A 269 -4.35 -1.13 -22.11
CA LEU A 269 -3.11 -0.66 -21.47
C LEU A 269 -2.08 -1.79 -21.34
N GLN A 270 -2.54 -2.98 -20.95
CA GLN A 270 -1.69 -4.16 -20.83
C GLN A 270 -1.06 -4.56 -22.17
N GLN A 271 -1.87 -4.74 -23.22
CA GLN A 271 -1.41 -5.16 -24.56
C GLN A 271 -0.55 -4.09 -25.25
N SER A 272 -0.73 -2.81 -24.92
CA SER A 272 0.09 -1.69 -25.45
C SER A 272 1.36 -1.42 -24.64
N ASN A 273 1.72 -2.35 -23.75
CA ASN A 273 2.87 -2.26 -22.86
C ASN A 273 2.93 -0.92 -22.09
N ALA A 274 1.79 -0.52 -21.51
CA ALA A 274 1.71 0.67 -20.68
C ALA A 274 1.85 0.30 -19.19
N ALA A 275 2.54 1.15 -18.42
CA ALA A 275 2.44 1.14 -16.97
C ALA A 275 1.15 1.86 -16.54
N PHE A 276 0.48 1.32 -15.53
CA PHE A 276 -0.76 1.90 -15.02
C PHE A 276 -0.96 1.64 -13.54
N ASN A 277 -1.81 2.48 -12.95
CA ASN A 277 -2.34 2.27 -11.60
C ASN A 277 -3.86 2.25 -11.66
N LEU A 278 -4.48 1.55 -10.73
CA LEU A 278 -5.93 1.48 -10.57
C LEU A 278 -6.31 1.84 -9.14
N LEU A 279 -7.40 2.59 -9.00
CA LEU A 279 -8.12 2.77 -7.74
C LEU A 279 -9.54 2.26 -7.93
N TYR A 280 -9.85 1.15 -7.27
CA TYR A 280 -11.18 0.57 -7.23
C TYR A 280 -11.96 1.09 -6.03
N ARG A 281 -13.21 1.45 -6.29
CA ARG A 281 -14.27 1.69 -5.32
C ARG A 281 -15.43 0.74 -5.65
N PRO A 282 -16.42 0.59 -4.76
CA PRO A 282 -17.67 -0.07 -5.12
C PRO A 282 -18.24 0.57 -6.39
N ASP A 283 -18.53 -0.26 -7.41
CA ASP A 283 -19.12 0.11 -8.70
C ASP A 283 -18.34 1.09 -9.60
N GLU A 284 -17.09 1.43 -9.27
CA GLU A 284 -16.27 2.28 -10.13
C GLU A 284 -14.77 2.02 -10.00
N VAL A 285 -14.04 2.29 -11.08
CA VAL A 285 -12.57 2.25 -11.09
C VAL A 285 -12.01 3.49 -11.77
N TYR A 286 -10.95 4.04 -11.17
CA TYR A 286 -10.11 5.07 -11.78
C TYR A 286 -8.87 4.39 -12.33
N CYS A 287 -8.64 4.54 -13.63
CA CYS A 287 -7.50 3.98 -14.34
C CYS A 287 -6.52 5.09 -14.73
N PHE A 288 -5.28 5.02 -14.22
CA PHE A 288 -4.22 5.97 -14.50
C PHE A 288 -3.23 5.39 -15.50
N SER A 289 -3.10 5.99 -16.68
CA SER A 289 -2.00 5.66 -17.60
C SER A 289 -0.80 6.54 -17.28
N ARG A 290 0.38 5.93 -17.14
CA ARG A 290 1.60 6.64 -16.75
C ARG A 290 2.85 6.14 -17.46
N ALA A 291 3.88 6.98 -17.46
CA ALA A 291 5.23 6.60 -17.84
C ALA A 291 5.77 5.50 -16.90
N PHE A 292 6.67 4.66 -17.40
CA PHE A 292 7.27 3.59 -16.59
C PHE A 292 8.06 4.13 -15.40
N GLN A 293 8.11 3.35 -14.32
CA GLN A 293 9.08 3.58 -13.25
C GLN A 293 10.51 3.59 -13.81
N GLY A 294 11.29 4.59 -13.39
CA GLY A 294 12.67 4.79 -13.86
C GLY A 294 12.80 5.40 -15.26
N SER A 295 11.68 5.72 -15.94
CA SER A 295 11.72 6.36 -17.27
C SER A 295 12.09 7.85 -17.22
N TYR A 296 11.91 8.50 -16.08
CA TYR A 296 12.34 9.86 -15.82
C TYR A 296 12.78 10.01 -14.36
N ALA A 297 13.60 11.03 -14.08
CA ALA A 297 13.97 11.39 -12.72
C ALA A 297 12.86 12.22 -12.08
N HIS A 298 12.17 11.66 -11.10
CA HIS A 298 11.17 12.40 -10.32
C HIS A 298 11.84 13.40 -9.37
N ALA A 299 11.05 14.31 -8.83
CA ALA A 299 11.49 15.22 -7.78
C ALA A 299 11.96 14.48 -6.51
N GLU A 300 12.92 15.06 -5.78
CA GLU A 300 13.56 14.42 -4.63
C GLU A 300 12.60 14.13 -3.45
N TRP A 301 11.54 14.92 -3.34
CA TRP A 301 10.56 14.81 -2.24
C TRP A 301 9.70 13.54 -2.30
N THR A 302 9.69 12.84 -3.44
CA THR A 302 8.90 11.62 -3.63
C THR A 302 9.80 10.42 -3.87
N PRO A 303 9.51 9.25 -3.29
CA PRO A 303 10.15 8.00 -3.67
C PRO A 303 9.56 7.38 -4.94
N GLY A 304 8.55 8.02 -5.54
CA GLY A 304 7.81 7.53 -6.70
C GLY A 304 6.30 7.57 -6.54
N PHE A 305 5.60 7.12 -7.58
CA PHE A 305 4.15 7.23 -7.68
C PHE A 305 3.50 5.86 -7.87
N ALA A 306 3.08 5.25 -6.75
CA ALA A 306 2.18 4.11 -6.79
C ALA A 306 0.73 4.60 -6.88
N TRP A 307 -0.23 3.68 -6.75
CA TRP A 307 -1.65 3.99 -6.94
C TRP A 307 -2.16 5.13 -6.05
N SER A 308 -1.70 5.21 -4.80
CA SER A 308 -2.14 6.23 -3.83
C SER A 308 -1.66 7.62 -4.23
N GLU A 309 -0.37 7.73 -4.59
CA GLU A 309 0.19 8.99 -5.06
C GLU A 309 -0.46 9.39 -6.39
N THR A 310 -0.70 8.47 -7.34
CA THR A 310 -1.44 8.81 -8.57
C THR A 310 -2.88 9.26 -8.30
N ALA A 311 -3.51 8.80 -7.21
CA ALA A 311 -4.83 9.24 -6.77
C ALA A 311 -4.81 10.57 -5.99
N GLY A 312 -3.62 11.13 -5.73
CA GLY A 312 -3.44 12.44 -5.10
C GLY A 312 -3.09 12.39 -3.61
N ASN A 313 -2.83 11.22 -3.05
CA ASN A 313 -2.38 11.06 -1.66
C ASN A 313 -0.88 10.78 -1.61
N MET A 314 -0.12 11.85 -1.38
CA MET A 314 1.34 11.88 -1.42
C MET A 314 1.93 11.49 -0.07
N THR A 315 2.84 10.52 -0.08
CA THR A 315 3.61 10.17 1.12
C THR A 315 5.01 10.74 1.04
N VAL A 316 5.36 11.57 2.03
CA VAL A 316 6.71 12.12 2.19
C VAL A 316 7.38 11.58 3.45
N THR A 317 8.70 11.51 3.41
CA THR A 317 9.55 11.00 4.50
C THR A 317 10.46 12.07 5.09
N SER A 318 10.45 13.28 4.52
CA SER A 318 11.13 14.46 5.05
C SER A 318 10.12 15.39 5.71
N SER A 319 10.47 15.90 6.88
CA SER A 319 9.66 16.93 7.55
C SER A 319 9.68 18.25 6.77
N ASP A 320 10.79 18.58 6.10
CA ASP A 320 10.91 19.80 5.30
C ASP A 320 9.99 19.75 4.07
N ASP A 321 9.98 18.63 3.35
CA ASP A 321 9.06 18.42 2.23
C ASP A 321 7.60 18.45 2.71
N PHE A 322 7.33 17.83 3.86
CA PHE A 322 6.01 17.89 4.47
C PHE A 322 5.58 19.31 4.79
N ILE A 323 6.47 20.23 5.16
CA ILE A 323 6.09 21.62 5.47
C ILE A 323 5.98 22.46 4.19
N THR A 324 6.88 22.24 3.24
CA THR A 324 7.12 23.18 2.12
C THR A 324 6.38 22.82 0.83
N LEU A 325 5.98 21.57 0.61
CA LEU A 325 5.33 21.18 -0.64
C LEU A 325 3.98 21.87 -0.83
N GLU A 326 3.80 22.48 -2.00
CA GLU A 326 2.57 23.17 -2.37
C GLU A 326 1.83 22.47 -3.50
N GLU A 327 0.62 22.96 -3.79
CA GLU A 327 -0.26 22.39 -4.80
C GLU A 327 0.38 22.32 -6.20
N ALA A 328 1.13 23.37 -6.55
CA ALA A 328 1.78 23.50 -7.84
C ALA A 328 2.94 22.51 -8.02
N ASP A 329 3.68 22.17 -6.96
CA ASP A 329 4.79 21.22 -7.03
C ASP A 329 4.29 19.83 -7.39
N ILE A 330 3.22 19.42 -6.69
CA ILE A 330 2.59 18.11 -6.87
C ILE A 330 1.92 18.03 -8.24
N GLY A 331 1.17 19.07 -8.63
CA GLY A 331 0.53 19.13 -9.94
C GLY A 331 1.52 19.04 -11.10
N ARG A 332 2.63 19.79 -11.02
CA ARG A 332 3.72 19.74 -12.02
C ARG A 332 4.35 18.36 -12.10
N GLU A 333 4.60 17.73 -10.95
CA GLU A 333 5.22 16.41 -10.95
C GLU A 333 4.29 15.35 -11.54
N LEU A 334 3.01 15.34 -11.18
CA LEU A 334 2.00 14.45 -11.77
C LEU A 334 1.88 14.63 -13.31
N GLN A 335 2.06 15.83 -13.84
CA GLN A 335 2.09 16.05 -15.30
C GLN A 335 3.28 15.38 -15.97
N ARG A 336 4.43 15.30 -15.30
CA ARG A 336 5.63 14.63 -15.82
C ARG A 336 5.49 13.11 -15.87
N LEU A 337 4.49 12.53 -15.16
CA LEU A 337 4.15 11.11 -15.26
C LEU A 337 3.34 10.74 -16.50
N ARG A 338 2.89 11.70 -17.31
CA ARG A 338 2.19 11.39 -18.57
C ARG A 338 3.13 10.64 -19.51
N ARG A 339 2.58 9.63 -20.21
CA ARG A 339 3.28 8.89 -21.25
C ARG A 339 3.50 9.73 -22.50
#